data_AF-A0A4Z2E1L3-F1
#
_entry.id   AF-A0A4Z2E1L3-F1
#
_cell.length_a   1.000
_cell.length_b   1.000
_cell.length_c   1.000
_cell.angle_alpha   90.00
_cell.angle_beta   90.00
_cell.angle_gamma   90.00
#
_symmetry.space_group_name_H-M   'P 1'
#
loop_
_entity.id
_entity.type
_entity.pdbx_description
1 polymer ?
#
loop_
_entity_poly.entity_id
_entity_poly.type
_entity_poly.pdbx_seq_one_letter_code
_entity_poly.pdbx_strand_id
1 'polypeptide(L)'
;MGLPPGRHTLGQQIIEIQGLHAYVAGTRTLSGSIAPMDMCVRHFQRAAGCSLEEALEAASLHPAQLLGLTERKGTLDFGSDADLVLLDDALNIKATFISGEEVWRKEP
;
A
#
# COMPACT_ATOMS: atom_id res chain seq x y z
N MET A 1 -9.63 -1.05 -0.80
CA MET A 1 -10.60 -2.17 -0.90
C MET A 1 -10.32 -3.12 -2.07
N GLY A 2 -9.66 -2.71 -3.17
CA GLY A 2 -9.35 -3.62 -4.29
C GLY A 2 -10.57 -4.17 -5.04
N LEU A 3 -11.77 -3.66 -4.73
CA LEU A 3 -13.03 -4.05 -5.33
C LEU A 3 -13.37 -3.13 -6.52
N PRO A 4 -14.08 -3.65 -7.54
CA PRO A 4 -14.55 -2.83 -8.64
C PRO A 4 -15.56 -1.77 -8.16
N PRO A 5 -15.80 -0.71 -8.95
CA PRO A 5 -16.87 0.25 -8.70
C PRO A 5 -18.22 -0.43 -8.44
N GLY A 6 -19.02 0.13 -7.53
CA GLY A 6 -20.32 -0.41 -7.17
C GLY A 6 -20.59 -0.41 -5.66
N ARG A 7 -21.68 -1.05 -5.26
CA ARG A 7 -22.08 -1.17 -3.86
C ARG A 7 -21.50 -2.41 -3.20
N HIS A 8 -20.87 -2.23 -2.06
CA HIS A 8 -20.22 -3.27 -1.28
C HIS A 8 -20.54 -3.09 0.20
N THR A 9 -20.32 -4.14 1.00
CA THR A 9 -20.51 -4.08 2.45
C THR A 9 -19.16 -3.93 3.14
N LEU A 10 -19.06 -2.96 4.05
CA LEU A 10 -17.93 -2.80 4.96
C LEU A 10 -18.45 -2.84 6.40
N GLY A 11 -18.29 -3.97 7.07
CA GLY A 11 -18.91 -4.22 8.37
C GLY A 11 -20.44 -4.18 8.26
N GLN A 12 -21.07 -3.25 8.98
CA GLN A 12 -22.53 -3.04 8.97
C GLN A 12 -22.97 -1.95 7.97
N GLN A 13 -22.03 -1.29 7.30
CA GLN A 13 -22.31 -0.20 6.38
C GLN A 13 -22.33 -0.69 4.93
N ILE A 14 -23.26 -0.14 4.13
CA ILE A 14 -23.20 -0.24 2.68
C ILE A 14 -22.33 0.93 2.20
N ILE A 15 -21.29 0.62 1.44
CA ILE A 15 -20.43 1.61 0.79
C ILE A 15 -20.63 1.59 -0.71
N GLU A 16 -20.45 2.73 -1.35
CA GLU A 16 -20.50 2.91 -2.79
C GLU A 16 -19.14 3.39 -3.29
N ILE A 17 -18.51 2.56 -4.14
CA ILE A 17 -17.21 2.84 -4.74
C ILE A 17 -17.45 3.53 -6.08
N GLN A 18 -16.93 4.75 -6.20
CA GLN A 18 -17.01 5.60 -7.40
C GLN A 18 -15.60 6.08 -7.76
N GLY A 19 -14.99 5.46 -8.77
CA GLY A 19 -13.60 5.72 -9.13
C GLY A 19 -12.65 5.38 -7.98
N LEU A 20 -11.89 6.37 -7.49
CA LEU A 20 -10.95 6.22 -6.37
C LEU A 20 -11.55 6.54 -4.99
N HIS A 21 -12.86 6.80 -4.92
CA HIS A 21 -13.54 7.17 -3.68
C HIS A 21 -14.50 6.08 -3.21
N ALA A 22 -14.57 5.89 -1.90
CA ALA A 22 -15.57 5.06 -1.25
C ALA A 22 -16.42 5.95 -0.34
N TYR A 23 -17.74 5.94 -0.54
CA TYR A 23 -18.69 6.71 0.25
C TYR A 23 -19.62 5.79 1.02
N VAL A 24 -20.10 6.20 2.20
CA VAL A 24 -21.28 5.56 2.81
C VAL A 24 -22.46 5.78 1.87
N ALA A 25 -23.15 4.69 1.50
CA ALA A 25 -24.19 4.72 0.48
C ALA A 25 -25.29 5.73 0.81
N GLY A 26 -25.66 6.55 -0.18
CA GLY A 26 -26.64 7.63 0.00
C GLY A 26 -26.09 8.90 0.66
N THR A 27 -24.78 9.00 0.89
CA THR A 27 -24.14 10.17 1.49
C THR A 27 -22.89 10.60 0.70
N ARG A 28 -22.23 11.68 1.17
CA ARG A 28 -20.90 12.10 0.70
C ARG A 28 -19.79 11.83 1.73
N THR A 29 -20.08 11.08 2.78
CA THR A 29 -19.12 10.75 3.82
C THR A 29 -18.16 9.68 3.31
N LEU A 30 -16.85 9.98 3.31
CA LEU A 30 -15.82 9.01 2.91
C LEU A 30 -15.77 7.85 3.91
N SER A 31 -15.60 6.63 3.37
CA SER A 31 -15.46 5.40 4.16
C SER A 31 -14.20 4.65 3.70
N GLY A 32 -13.07 5.02 4.30
CA GLY A 32 -11.76 4.46 3.96
C GLY A 32 -11.19 4.98 2.64
N SER A 33 -10.28 4.19 2.05
CA SER A 33 -9.58 4.53 0.80
C SER A 33 -9.55 3.34 -0.17
N ILE A 34 -9.55 3.67 -1.46
CA ILE A 34 -9.36 2.71 -2.57
C ILE A 34 -7.92 2.76 -3.11
N ALA A 35 -7.09 3.69 -2.63
CA ALA A 35 -5.71 3.85 -3.06
C ALA A 35 -4.84 2.62 -2.72
N PRO A 36 -4.14 2.01 -3.69
CA PRO A 36 -3.13 1.00 -3.41
C PRO A 36 -1.86 1.66 -2.84
N MET A 37 -1.08 0.88 -2.09
CA MET A 37 0.06 1.41 -1.32
C MET A 37 1.15 2.04 -2.20
N ASP A 38 1.43 1.44 -3.36
CA ASP A 38 2.39 1.96 -4.33
C ASP A 38 1.98 3.35 -4.86
N MET A 39 0.68 3.57 -5.07
CA MET A 39 0.15 4.88 -5.41
C MET A 39 0.32 5.87 -4.25
N CYS A 40 0.07 5.44 -3.01
CA CYS A 40 0.28 6.27 -1.83
C CYS A 40 1.75 6.72 -1.70
N VAL A 41 2.72 5.83 -1.91
CA VAL A 41 4.16 6.16 -1.89
C VAL A 41 4.50 7.19 -2.97
N ARG A 42 4.10 6.95 -4.23
CA ARG A 42 4.33 7.90 -5.33
C ARG A 42 3.63 9.25 -5.11
N HIS A 43 2.47 9.24 -4.45
CA HIS A 43 1.75 10.47 -4.13
C HIS A 43 2.44 11.23 -3.00
N PHE A 44 2.81 10.54 -1.93
CA PHE A 44 3.48 11.14 -0.78
C PHE A 44 4.81 11.77 -1.17
N GLN A 45 5.65 11.05 -1.93
CA GLN A 45 6.92 11.58 -2.44
C GLN A 45 6.71 12.92 -3.17
N ARG A 46 5.76 12.97 -4.11
CA ARG A 46 5.48 14.18 -4.91
C ARG A 46 4.85 15.30 -4.09
N ALA A 47 3.93 14.97 -3.18
CA ALA A 47 3.19 15.95 -2.41
C ALA A 47 4.02 16.58 -1.29
N ALA A 48 4.87 15.78 -0.63
CA ALA A 48 5.76 16.23 0.42
C ALA A 48 7.10 16.78 -0.12
N GLY A 49 7.48 16.42 -1.35
CA GLY A 49 8.78 16.77 -1.92
C GLY A 49 9.95 16.07 -1.22
N CYS A 50 9.68 14.93 -0.57
CA CYS A 50 10.70 14.15 0.12
C CYS A 50 11.50 13.27 -0.86
N SER A 51 12.60 12.73 -0.35
CA SER A 51 13.41 11.75 -1.07
C SER A 51 12.64 10.46 -1.34
N LEU A 52 13.17 9.63 -2.24
CA LEU A 52 12.61 8.32 -2.53
C LEU A 52 12.67 7.42 -1.27
N GLU A 53 13.79 7.47 -0.58
CA GLU A 53 14.10 6.71 0.61
C GLU A 53 13.10 7.03 1.72
N GLU A 54 12.88 8.31 2.02
CA GLU A 54 11.90 8.74 3.03
C GLU A 54 10.48 8.28 2.69
N ALA A 55 10.10 8.31 1.40
CA ALA A 55 8.79 7.85 0.96
C ALA A 55 8.62 6.33 1.12
N LEU A 56 9.67 5.55 0.86
CA LEU A 56 9.67 4.10 1.07
C LEU A 56 9.66 3.76 2.57
N GLU A 57 10.50 4.42 3.37
CA GLU A 57 10.57 4.24 4.83
C GLU A 57 9.22 4.54 5.50
N ALA A 58 8.49 5.56 5.04
CA ALA A 58 7.14 5.87 5.52
C ALA A 58 6.14 4.72 5.30
N ALA A 59 6.34 3.88 4.28
CA ALA A 59 5.48 2.75 3.98
C ALA A 59 5.99 1.40 4.54
N SER A 60 7.23 1.34 5.05
CA SER A 60 7.87 0.10 5.52
C SER A 60 8.49 0.25 6.91
N LEU A 61 9.62 0.95 7.02
CA LEU A 61 10.42 1.12 8.24
C LEU A 61 9.63 1.74 9.38
N HIS A 62 8.99 2.90 9.16
CA HIS A 62 8.31 3.63 10.22
C HIS A 62 7.10 2.86 10.80
N PRO A 63 6.24 2.21 10.00
CA PRO A 63 5.24 1.28 10.53
C PRO A 63 5.85 0.12 11.34
N ALA A 64 6.96 -0.46 10.88
CA ALA A 64 7.63 -1.54 11.61
C ALA A 64 8.19 -1.08 12.95
N GLN A 65 8.81 0.10 13.01
CA GLN A 65 9.28 0.71 14.25
C GLN A 65 8.13 0.97 15.23
N LEU A 66 7.03 1.56 14.75
CA LEU A 66 5.84 1.83 15.56
C LEU A 66 5.28 0.56 16.22
N LEU A 67 5.33 -0.57 15.50
CA LEU A 67 4.82 -1.86 15.96
C LEU A 67 5.86 -2.72 16.70
N GLY A 68 7.12 -2.27 16.81
CA GLY A 68 8.20 -3.03 17.43
C GLY A 68 8.62 -4.27 16.60
N LEU A 69 8.55 -4.18 15.28
CA LEU A 69 8.80 -5.27 14.33
C LEU A 69 10.10 -5.12 13.53
N THR A 70 10.93 -4.11 13.80
CA THR A 70 12.13 -3.78 13.00
C THR A 70 13.14 -4.92 12.90
N GLU A 71 13.19 -5.83 13.87
CA GLU A 71 14.05 -7.04 13.81
C GLU A 71 13.67 -7.98 12.65
N ARG A 72 12.41 -7.92 12.17
CA ARG A 72 11.91 -8.82 11.11
C ARG A 72 11.31 -8.13 9.90
N LYS A 73 10.83 -6.88 10.02
CA LYS A 73 10.05 -6.18 8.98
C LYS A 73 10.54 -4.75 8.81
N GLY A 74 10.29 -4.20 7.62
CA GLY A 74 10.51 -2.78 7.33
C GLY A 74 11.93 -2.41 6.90
N THR A 75 12.89 -3.33 7.00
CA THR A 75 14.26 -3.18 6.48
C THR A 75 14.62 -4.32 5.52
N LEU A 76 15.72 -4.13 4.78
CA LEU A 76 16.34 -5.16 3.95
C LEU A 76 17.68 -5.59 4.56
N ASP A 77 17.61 -6.07 5.81
CA ASP A 77 18.78 -6.51 6.57
C ASP A 77 18.89 -8.04 6.64
N PHE A 78 20.10 -8.53 6.89
CA PHE A 78 20.31 -9.95 7.12
C PHE A 78 19.55 -10.42 8.36
N GLY A 79 18.77 -11.50 8.21
CA GLY A 79 17.97 -12.07 9.30
C GLY A 79 16.53 -11.56 9.38
N SER A 80 16.18 -10.51 8.63
CA SER A 80 14.79 -10.08 8.47
C SER A 80 14.00 -11.04 7.58
N ASP A 81 12.67 -11.00 7.66
CA ASP A 81 11.82 -11.78 6.77
C ASP A 81 11.99 -11.24 5.34
N ALA A 82 12.11 -12.14 4.35
CA ALA A 82 12.26 -11.78 2.94
C ALA A 82 10.91 -11.33 2.31
N ASP A 83 10.28 -10.34 2.94
CA ASP A 83 9.10 -9.62 2.45
C ASP A 83 9.56 -8.37 1.70
N LEU A 84 9.57 -8.45 0.37
CA LEU A 84 10.15 -7.41 -0.48
C LEU A 84 9.34 -7.19 -1.75
N VAL A 85 9.44 -5.98 -2.28
CA VAL A 85 8.85 -5.58 -3.56
C VAL A 85 9.95 -5.16 -4.52
N LEU A 86 9.88 -5.64 -5.76
CA LEU A 86 10.73 -5.17 -6.84
C LEU A 86 10.01 -4.03 -7.55
N LEU A 87 10.67 -2.87 -7.67
CA LEU A 87 10.12 -1.65 -8.27
C LEU A 87 10.95 -1.24 -9.49
N ASP A 88 10.33 -0.51 -10.44
CA ASP A 88 11.09 0.28 -11.43
C ASP A 88 11.39 1.70 -10.93
N ASP A 89 12.14 2.47 -11.72
CA ASP A 89 12.53 3.86 -11.41
C ASP A 89 11.33 4.81 -11.22
N ALA A 90 10.16 4.44 -11.75
CA ALA A 90 8.91 5.17 -11.58
C ALA A 90 8.07 4.63 -10.40
N LEU A 91 8.64 3.74 -9.58
CA LEU A 91 8.05 3.09 -8.42
C LEU A 91 6.82 2.25 -8.74
N ASN A 92 6.76 1.67 -9.94
CA ASN A 92 5.75 0.68 -10.26
C ASN A 92 6.24 -0.71 -9.82
N ILE A 93 5.34 -1.48 -9.20
CA ILE A 93 5.66 -2.84 -8.76
C ILE A 93 5.85 -3.76 -9.98
N LYS A 94 6.98 -4.47 -10.00
CA LYS A 94 7.32 -5.53 -10.95
C LYS A 94 7.08 -6.92 -10.38
N ALA A 95 7.39 -7.12 -9.10
CA ALA A 95 7.15 -8.37 -8.39
C ALA A 95 7.01 -8.13 -6.88
N THR A 96 6.34 -9.05 -6.19
CA THR A 96 6.17 -9.05 -4.73
C THR A 96 6.54 -10.41 -4.17
N PHE A 97 7.29 -10.40 -3.07
CA PHE A 97 7.75 -11.59 -2.38
C PHE A 97 7.27 -11.56 -0.92
N ILE A 98 6.86 -12.72 -0.41
CA ILE A 98 6.47 -12.90 0.99
C ILE A 98 7.23 -14.11 1.53
N SER A 99 7.98 -13.93 2.61
CA SER A 99 8.86 -14.96 3.19
C SER A 99 9.82 -15.60 2.17
N GLY A 100 10.28 -14.82 1.18
CA GLY A 100 11.18 -15.27 0.13
C GLY A 100 10.50 -15.91 -1.09
N GLU A 101 9.19 -16.15 -1.04
CA GLU A 101 8.43 -16.72 -2.15
C GLU A 101 7.83 -15.62 -3.02
N GLU A 102 7.97 -15.72 -4.35
CA GLU A 102 7.32 -14.81 -5.29
C GLU A 102 5.81 -15.08 -5.33
N VAL A 103 5.01 -14.13 -4.86
CA VAL A 103 3.54 -14.26 -4.78
C VAL A 103 2.81 -13.48 -5.87
N TRP A 104 3.50 -12.55 -6.52
CA TRP A 104 2.93 -11.73 -7.58
C TRP A 104 4.02 -11.23 -8.52
N ARG A 105 3.70 -11.17 -9.82
CA ARG A 105 4.55 -10.60 -10.86
C ARG A 105 3.70 -9.85 -11.87
N LYS A 106 4.20 -8.70 -12.31
CA LYS A 106 3.60 -7.96 -13.43
C LYS A 106 3.83 -8.74 -14.71
N GLU A 107 2.74 -9.06 -15.43
CA GLU A 107 2.84 -9.66 -16.76
C GLU A 107 3.62 -8.74 -17.72
N PRO A 108 4.39 -9.31 -18.68
CA PRO A 108 5.19 -8.56 -19.64
C PRO A 108 4.40 -7.53 -20.45
#